data_AF-A0A3D1HR83-F1
#
_entry.id   AF-A0A3D1HR83-F1
#
_cell.length_a   1.000
_cell.length_b   1.000
_cell.length_c   1.000
_cell.angle_alpha   90.00
_cell.angle_beta   90.00
_cell.angle_gamma   90.00
#
_symmetry.space_group_name_H-M   'P 1'
#
loop_
_entity.id
_entity.type
_entity.pdbx_description
1 polymer ?
#
loop_
_entity_poly.entity_id
_entity_poly.type
_entity_poly.pdbx_seq_one_letter_code
_entity_poly.pdbx_strand_id
1 'polypeptide(L)'
;IGVMIDDLITRGAPEPYRMFTSRAEYRLLLRADNADQRLTDKGIAAGCVGAARQQAWTGRKAALQAAQALITDITALPGELRTHGLPVPRDGARRTIADLLSLEDMSIDRLAAIWPRLNEVPDTLRARIEADCRYAGYIDRQRADIEALVRDEAIHLPSDFDYHKVGGLSAEARDVLDRHRPETIGQANRLPGLTPAAVLLVLRHLKRDQAHRPQRAVAAAATQ
;
A
#
# COMPACT_ATOMS: atom_id res chain seq x y z
N ILE A 1 13.50 6.87 -2.58
CA ILE A 1 14.38 7.04 -1.39
C ILE A 1 14.28 5.82 -0.49
N GLY A 2 13.17 5.57 0.22
CA GLY A 2 13.04 4.41 1.11
C GLY A 2 13.37 3.07 0.43
N VAL A 3 12.83 2.82 -0.76
CA VAL A 3 13.12 1.63 -1.56
C VAL A 3 14.62 1.46 -1.85
N MET A 4 15.30 2.54 -2.24
CA MET A 4 16.75 2.51 -2.52
C MET A 4 17.56 2.16 -1.27
N ILE A 5 17.26 2.79 -0.13
CA ILE A 5 17.97 2.52 1.13
C ILE A 5 17.77 1.07 1.55
N ASP A 6 16.54 0.57 1.47
CA ASP A 6 16.20 -0.83 1.77
C ASP A 6 16.99 -1.79 0.89
N ASP A 7 17.00 -1.58 -0.44
CA ASP A 7 17.74 -2.43 -1.37
C ASP A 7 19.25 -2.42 -1.07
N LEU A 8 19.83 -1.25 -0.80
CA LEU A 8 21.27 -1.13 -0.49
C LEU A 8 21.66 -1.85 0.80
N ILE A 9 20.83 -1.77 1.84
CA ILE A 9 21.12 -2.42 3.13
C ILE A 9 20.90 -3.94 3.05
N THR A 10 19.84 -4.37 2.35
CA THR A 10 19.40 -5.77 2.37
C THR A 10 20.07 -6.63 1.31
N ARG A 11 20.28 -6.07 0.10
CA ARG A 11 20.82 -6.79 -1.05
C ARG A 11 22.25 -6.38 -1.40
N GLY A 12 22.73 -5.28 -0.81
CA GLY A 12 23.99 -4.66 -1.19
C GLY A 12 23.94 -4.03 -2.59
N ALA A 13 25.10 -3.60 -3.07
CA ALA A 13 25.29 -3.06 -4.41
C ALA A 13 26.66 -3.51 -4.95
N PRO A 14 26.78 -4.77 -5.43
CA PRO A 14 28.03 -5.25 -6.01
C PRO A 14 28.41 -4.47 -7.28
N GLU A 15 27.43 -3.87 -7.94
CA GLU A 15 27.59 -2.90 -9.03
C GLU A 15 26.86 -1.59 -8.68
N PRO A 16 27.21 -0.44 -9.32
CA PRO A 16 26.56 0.85 -9.03
C PRO A 16 25.03 0.79 -9.13
N TYR A 17 24.35 1.06 -8.01
CA TYR A 17 22.88 1.00 -7.94
C TYR A 17 22.22 2.01 -8.90
N ARG A 18 21.18 1.57 -9.61
CA ARG A 18 20.40 2.42 -10.54
C ARG A 18 18.91 2.37 -10.19
N MET A 19 18.32 3.54 -9.92
CA MET A 19 16.91 3.70 -9.51
C MET A 19 15.87 3.33 -10.57
N PHE A 20 16.27 2.90 -11.78
CA PHE A 20 15.34 2.52 -12.85
C PHE A 20 14.75 1.11 -12.69
N THR A 21 15.27 0.29 -11.77
CA THR A 21 14.83 -1.09 -11.53
C THR A 21 13.92 -1.26 -10.31
N SER A 22 13.50 -0.17 -9.66
CA SER A 22 12.81 -0.23 -8.37
C SER A 22 11.38 -0.78 -8.48
N ARG A 23 11.15 -1.91 -7.79
CA ARG A 23 9.87 -2.42 -7.23
C ARG A 23 8.58 -1.80 -7.81
N ALA A 24 8.06 -2.43 -8.86
CA ALA A 24 6.84 -2.03 -9.56
C ALA A 24 5.59 -2.03 -8.65
N GLU A 25 5.63 -2.77 -7.54
CA GLU A 25 4.51 -2.96 -6.62
C GLU A 25 4.13 -1.70 -5.82
N TYR A 26 4.94 -0.64 -5.84
CA TYR A 26 4.60 0.64 -5.19
C TYR A 26 4.40 1.80 -6.19
N ARG A 27 4.40 1.53 -7.49
CA ARG A 27 4.48 2.58 -8.54
C ARG A 27 3.31 3.57 -8.51
N LEU A 28 2.10 3.13 -8.19
CA LEU A 28 0.92 4.01 -8.12
C LEU A 28 0.90 4.86 -6.84
N LEU A 29 1.56 4.37 -5.77
CA LEU A 29 1.70 5.08 -4.50
C LEU A 29 2.86 6.09 -4.52
N LEU A 30 3.96 5.77 -5.20
CA LEU A 30 5.21 6.54 -5.18
C LEU A 30 5.41 7.42 -6.42
N ARG A 31 4.37 8.16 -6.80
CA ARG A 31 4.42 9.03 -7.98
C ARG A 31 5.19 10.33 -7.72
N ALA A 32 5.73 10.95 -8.77
CA ALA A 32 6.44 12.21 -8.65
C ALA A 32 5.51 13.35 -8.21
N ASP A 33 4.28 13.36 -8.73
CA ASP A 33 3.28 14.39 -8.47
C ASP A 33 2.75 14.39 -7.03
N ASN A 34 2.89 13.28 -6.28
CA ASN A 34 2.41 13.14 -4.89
C ASN A 34 3.51 13.15 -3.82
N ALA A 35 4.74 13.47 -4.20
CA ALA A 35 5.89 13.45 -3.28
C ALA A 35 5.77 14.46 -2.14
N ASP A 36 5.19 15.64 -2.41
CA ASP A 36 4.92 16.68 -1.42
C ASP A 36 3.99 16.18 -0.32
N GLN A 37 2.88 15.52 -0.66
CA GLN A 37 1.93 14.93 0.26
C GLN A 37 2.55 13.84 1.14
N ARG A 38 3.47 13.06 0.58
CA ARG A 38 4.11 11.95 1.30
C ARG A 38 5.24 12.38 2.23
N LEU A 39 5.97 13.44 1.88
CA LEU A 39 7.27 13.74 2.48
C LEU A 39 7.37 15.11 3.14
N THR A 40 6.55 16.09 2.79
CA THR A 40 6.76 17.48 3.29
C THR A 40 6.53 17.57 4.79
N ASP A 41 5.48 16.92 5.33
CA ASP A 41 5.25 16.88 6.78
C ASP A 41 6.42 16.22 7.54
N LYS A 42 7.01 15.16 6.96
CA LYS A 42 8.20 14.50 7.52
C LYS A 42 9.42 15.42 7.49
N GLY A 43 9.58 16.18 6.40
CA GLY A 43 10.66 17.16 6.28
C GLY A 43 10.52 18.34 7.24
N ILE A 44 9.28 18.80 7.50
CA ILE A 44 8.99 19.82 8.51
C ILE A 44 9.38 19.29 9.89
N ALA A 45 8.95 18.07 10.24
CA ALA A 45 9.29 17.44 11.51
C ALA A 45 10.81 17.25 11.68
N ALA A 46 11.52 16.99 10.58
CA ALA A 46 12.98 16.86 10.57
C ALA A 46 13.73 18.22 10.53
N GLY A 47 13.02 19.35 10.43
CA GLY A 47 13.63 20.68 10.35
C GLY A 47 14.33 21.02 9.02
N CYS A 48 14.12 20.24 7.96
CA CYS A 48 14.77 20.45 6.66
C CYS A 48 13.92 21.21 5.64
N VAL A 49 12.71 21.66 6.04
CA VAL A 49 11.79 22.43 5.19
C VAL A 49 11.73 23.88 5.70
N GLY A 50 12.13 24.83 4.85
CA GLY A 50 12.08 26.25 5.18
C GLY A 50 10.65 26.83 5.25
N ALA A 51 10.51 27.96 5.95
CA ALA A 51 9.22 28.57 6.28
C ALA A 51 8.31 28.84 5.06
N ALA A 52 8.86 29.39 3.98
CA ALA A 52 8.09 29.69 2.77
C ALA A 52 7.47 28.42 2.15
N ARG A 53 8.22 27.31 2.12
CA ARG A 53 7.73 26.02 1.61
C ARG A 53 6.72 25.39 2.56
N GLN A 54 6.94 25.51 3.86
CA GLN A 54 5.99 25.05 4.87
C GLN A 54 4.65 25.77 4.74
N GLN A 55 4.63 27.10 4.62
CA GLN A 55 3.39 27.87 4.46
C GLN A 55 2.64 27.49 3.18
N ALA A 56 3.35 27.40 2.05
CA ALA A 56 2.75 26.97 0.78
C ALA A 56 2.16 25.55 0.89
N TRP A 57 2.87 24.64 1.56
CA TRP A 57 2.41 23.28 1.80
C TRP A 57 1.17 23.24 2.69
N THR A 58 1.13 23.99 3.80
CA THR A 58 -0.02 24.03 4.70
C THR A 58 -1.29 24.50 3.97
N GLY A 59 -1.19 25.56 3.17
CA GLY A 59 -2.34 26.05 2.38
C GLY A 59 -2.81 25.01 1.35
N ARG A 60 -1.87 24.41 0.60
CA ARG A 60 -2.18 23.35 -0.38
C ARG A 60 -2.81 22.12 0.28
N LYS A 61 -2.30 21.70 1.43
CA LYS A 61 -2.80 20.56 2.20
C LYS A 61 -4.23 20.80 2.68
N ALA A 62 -4.52 21.98 3.21
CA ALA A 62 -5.87 22.35 3.64
C ALA A 62 -6.86 22.37 2.45
N ALA A 63 -6.47 22.93 1.32
CA ALA A 63 -7.29 22.95 0.11
C ALA A 63 -7.56 21.54 -0.45
N LEU A 64 -6.56 20.65 -0.44
CA LEU A 64 -6.73 19.24 -0.81
C LEU A 64 -7.72 18.52 0.13
N GLN A 65 -7.61 18.74 1.44
CA GLN A 65 -8.51 18.15 2.43
C GLN A 65 -9.94 18.65 2.27
N ALA A 66 -10.13 19.95 2.06
CA ALA A 66 -11.45 20.54 1.82
C ALA A 66 -12.09 19.98 0.54
N ALA A 67 -11.31 19.92 -0.55
CA ALA A 67 -11.79 19.36 -1.81
C ALA A 67 -12.14 17.86 -1.69
N GLN A 68 -11.31 17.08 -0.99
CA GLN A 68 -11.59 15.67 -0.73
C GLN A 68 -12.89 15.49 0.06
N ALA A 69 -13.09 16.28 1.11
CA ALA A 69 -14.32 16.25 1.91
C ALA A 69 -15.54 16.60 1.05
N LEU A 70 -15.43 17.63 0.22
CA LEU A 70 -16.49 18.07 -0.68
C LEU A 70 -16.93 16.98 -1.66
N ILE A 71 -15.98 16.31 -2.33
CA ILE A 71 -16.31 15.27 -3.32
C ILE A 71 -16.87 13.99 -2.66
N THR A 72 -16.61 13.77 -1.38
CA THR A 72 -17.21 12.67 -0.61
C THR A 72 -18.58 13.02 0.00
N ASP A 73 -18.81 14.30 0.30
CA ASP A 73 -20.06 14.81 0.91
C ASP A 73 -21.20 14.89 -0.11
N ILE A 74 -20.90 15.34 -1.34
CA ILE A 74 -21.91 15.43 -2.39
C ILE A 74 -22.24 14.01 -2.89
N THR A 75 -23.49 13.60 -2.70
CA THR A 75 -24.00 12.29 -3.15
C THR A 75 -25.21 12.46 -4.06
N ALA A 76 -25.31 11.58 -5.06
CA ALA A 76 -26.41 11.52 -5.99
C ALA A 76 -27.13 10.16 -5.90
N LEU A 77 -28.46 10.19 -5.99
CA LEU A 77 -29.29 9.00 -6.13
C LEU A 77 -29.33 8.54 -7.59
N PRO A 78 -29.59 7.24 -7.87
CA PRO A 78 -29.74 6.74 -9.24
C PRO A 78 -30.72 7.52 -10.12
N GLY A 79 -31.80 8.06 -9.54
CA GLY A 79 -32.78 8.89 -10.26
C GLY A 79 -32.20 10.23 -10.73
N GLU A 80 -31.42 10.89 -9.87
CA GLU A 80 -30.75 12.16 -10.17
C GLU A 80 -29.67 11.96 -11.24
N LEU A 81 -28.86 10.90 -11.12
CA LEU A 81 -27.88 10.52 -12.13
C LEU A 81 -28.53 10.33 -13.51
N ARG A 82 -29.70 9.67 -13.55
CA ARG A 82 -30.45 9.45 -14.79
C ARG A 82 -30.93 10.75 -15.42
N THR A 83 -31.44 11.69 -14.62
CA THR A 83 -31.89 13.02 -15.09
C THR A 83 -30.78 13.78 -15.79
N HIS A 84 -29.53 13.63 -15.33
CA HIS A 84 -28.36 14.30 -15.89
C HIS A 84 -27.60 13.46 -16.93
N GLY A 85 -28.12 12.30 -17.34
CA GLY A 85 -27.48 11.43 -18.32
C GLY A 85 -26.15 10.84 -17.84
N LEU A 86 -25.97 10.70 -16.53
CA LEU A 86 -24.77 10.13 -15.92
C LEU A 86 -24.90 8.61 -15.73
N PRO A 87 -23.79 7.87 -15.65
CA PRO A 87 -23.80 6.44 -15.42
C PRO A 87 -24.55 6.06 -14.13
N VAL A 88 -25.57 5.22 -14.26
CA VAL A 88 -26.40 4.78 -13.14
C VAL A 88 -25.91 3.42 -12.66
N PRO A 89 -25.62 3.24 -11.36
CA PRO A 89 -25.17 1.97 -10.86
C PRO A 89 -26.29 0.93 -10.83
N ARG A 90 -25.94 -0.33 -11.11
CA ARG A 90 -26.90 -1.45 -11.19
C ARG A 90 -27.41 -1.93 -9.83
N ASP A 91 -26.68 -1.61 -8.77
CA ASP A 91 -26.99 -1.96 -7.38
C ASP A 91 -28.03 -1.02 -6.73
N GLY A 92 -28.42 0.06 -7.41
CA GLY A 92 -29.34 1.07 -6.87
C GLY A 92 -28.76 1.92 -5.74
N ALA A 93 -27.47 1.79 -5.42
CA ALA A 93 -26.84 2.54 -4.35
C ALA A 93 -26.55 3.99 -4.76
N ARG A 94 -26.40 4.86 -3.75
CA ARG A 94 -25.94 6.24 -3.94
C ARG A 94 -24.49 6.24 -4.46
N ARG A 95 -24.12 7.33 -5.14
CA ARG A 95 -22.75 7.59 -5.58
C ARG A 95 -22.30 8.96 -5.10
N THR A 96 -21.11 9.02 -4.54
CA THR A 96 -20.41 10.27 -4.25
C THR A 96 -19.84 10.87 -5.54
N ILE A 97 -19.46 12.15 -5.52
CA ILE A 97 -18.70 12.74 -6.63
C ILE A 97 -17.36 12.00 -6.82
N ALA A 98 -16.72 11.57 -5.72
CA ALA A 98 -15.50 10.75 -5.78
C ALA A 98 -15.72 9.45 -6.59
N ASP A 99 -16.85 8.77 -6.38
CA ASP A 99 -17.20 7.57 -7.14
C ASP A 99 -17.42 7.88 -8.62
N LEU A 100 -18.08 9.00 -8.94
CA LEU A 100 -18.27 9.42 -10.33
C LEU A 100 -16.94 9.77 -10.99
N LEU A 101 -16.05 10.50 -10.32
CA LEU A 101 -14.71 10.84 -10.82
C LEU A 101 -13.80 9.62 -11.04
N SER A 102 -14.14 8.47 -10.44
CA SER A 102 -13.45 7.20 -10.72
C SER A 102 -13.76 6.63 -12.10
N LEU A 103 -14.86 7.06 -12.72
CA LEU A 103 -15.28 6.62 -14.05
C LEU A 103 -14.46 7.30 -15.14
N GLU A 104 -14.36 6.62 -16.28
CA GLU A 104 -13.79 7.20 -17.49
C GLU A 104 -14.63 8.40 -17.96
N ASP A 105 -13.98 9.41 -18.54
CA ASP A 105 -14.60 10.64 -19.06
C ASP A 105 -15.37 11.53 -18.06
N MET A 106 -15.15 11.32 -16.76
CA MET A 106 -15.63 12.22 -15.70
C MET A 106 -14.54 13.22 -15.29
N SER A 107 -14.94 14.50 -15.17
CA SER A 107 -14.12 15.61 -14.70
C SER A 107 -14.89 16.48 -13.72
N ILE A 108 -14.18 17.23 -12.88
CA ILE A 108 -14.78 18.18 -11.94
C ILE A 108 -15.54 19.25 -12.70
N ASP A 109 -15.04 19.71 -13.86
CA ASP A 109 -15.72 20.72 -14.68
C ASP A 109 -17.09 20.24 -15.16
N ARG A 110 -17.17 19.00 -15.65
CA ARG A 110 -18.43 18.39 -16.10
C ARG A 110 -19.42 18.24 -14.95
N LEU A 111 -18.95 17.77 -13.80
CA LEU A 111 -19.79 17.56 -12.63
C LEU A 111 -20.19 18.88 -11.97
N ALA A 112 -19.37 19.92 -12.05
CA ALA A 112 -19.66 21.26 -11.52
C ALA A 112 -20.81 21.96 -12.27
N ALA A 113 -21.07 21.57 -13.52
CA ALA A 113 -22.25 22.04 -14.27
C ALA A 113 -23.57 21.53 -13.65
N ILE A 114 -23.53 20.42 -12.91
CA ILE A 114 -24.69 19.80 -12.25
C ILE A 114 -24.70 20.15 -10.76
N TRP A 115 -23.54 20.10 -10.11
CA TRP A 115 -23.35 20.44 -8.70
C TRP A 115 -22.37 21.63 -8.57
N PRO A 116 -22.86 22.89 -8.64
CA PRO A 116 -22.02 24.09 -8.69
C PRO A 116 -21.08 24.28 -7.51
N ARG A 117 -21.37 23.64 -6.36
CA ARG A 117 -20.49 23.64 -5.18
C ARG A 117 -19.10 23.10 -5.48
N LEU A 118 -18.96 22.24 -6.50
CA LEU A 118 -17.66 21.75 -6.98
C LEU A 118 -16.74 22.86 -7.53
N ASN A 119 -17.27 24.05 -7.83
CA ASN A 119 -16.45 25.21 -8.19
C ASN A 119 -15.63 25.77 -7.02
N GLU A 120 -15.89 25.33 -5.78
CA GLU A 120 -15.02 25.62 -4.63
C GLU A 120 -13.66 24.92 -4.72
N VAL A 121 -13.53 23.88 -5.55
CA VAL A 121 -12.25 23.19 -5.79
C VAL A 121 -11.34 24.09 -6.63
N PRO A 122 -10.13 24.46 -6.14
CA PRO A 122 -9.19 25.26 -6.92
C PRO A 122 -8.77 24.55 -8.20
N ASP A 123 -8.70 25.28 -9.32
CA ASP A 123 -8.34 24.73 -10.64
C ASP A 123 -6.99 24.01 -10.63
N THR A 124 -6.03 24.55 -9.88
CA THR A 124 -4.69 23.96 -9.69
C THR A 124 -4.69 22.58 -9.00
N LEU A 125 -5.81 22.18 -8.39
CA LEU A 125 -5.99 20.90 -7.71
C LEU A 125 -6.91 19.93 -8.48
N ARG A 126 -7.70 20.42 -9.45
CA ARG A 126 -8.73 19.60 -10.12
C ARG A 126 -8.15 18.35 -10.78
N ALA A 127 -7.18 18.54 -11.69
CA ALA A 127 -6.51 17.44 -12.39
C ALA A 127 -5.90 16.40 -11.43
N ARG A 128 -5.43 16.87 -10.25
CA ARG A 128 -4.88 15.99 -9.23
C ARG A 128 -5.96 15.16 -8.54
N ILE A 129 -7.05 15.80 -8.10
CA ILE A 129 -8.16 15.12 -7.44
C ILE A 129 -8.80 14.09 -8.38
N GLU A 130 -8.97 14.44 -9.65
CA GLU A 130 -9.46 13.53 -10.68
C GLU A 130 -8.54 12.31 -10.84
N ALA A 131 -7.23 12.53 -10.91
CA ALA A 131 -6.26 11.43 -10.97
C ALA A 131 -6.33 10.56 -9.71
N ASP A 132 -6.38 11.16 -8.53
CA ASP A 132 -6.46 10.42 -7.25
C ASP A 132 -7.74 9.56 -7.18
N CYS A 133 -8.89 10.07 -7.65
CA CYS A 133 -10.13 9.30 -7.71
C CYS A 133 -10.05 8.15 -8.74
N ARG A 134 -9.52 8.42 -9.93
CA ARG A 134 -9.37 7.42 -11.00
C ARG A 134 -8.47 6.26 -10.60
N TYR A 135 -7.41 6.55 -9.84
CA TYR A 135 -6.48 5.53 -9.36
C TYR A 135 -6.84 4.94 -7.99
N ALA A 136 -7.86 5.45 -7.30
CA ALA A 136 -8.20 5.03 -5.94
C ALA A 136 -8.41 3.50 -5.83
N GLY A 137 -9.25 2.91 -6.70
CA GLY A 137 -9.51 1.48 -6.68
C GLY A 137 -8.27 0.62 -6.98
N TYR A 138 -7.38 1.09 -7.85
CA TYR A 138 -6.11 0.41 -8.13
C TYR A 138 -5.14 0.52 -6.95
N ILE A 139 -5.10 1.69 -6.30
CA ILE A 139 -4.31 1.93 -5.10
C ILE A 139 -4.80 1.06 -3.95
N ASP A 140 -6.11 0.93 -3.75
CA ASP A 140 -6.68 0.12 -2.67
C ASP A 140 -6.41 -1.37 -2.88
N ARG A 141 -6.53 -1.86 -4.12
CA ARG A 141 -6.09 -3.22 -4.47
C ARG A 141 -4.60 -3.42 -4.21
N GLN A 142 -3.77 -2.49 -4.68
CA GLN A 142 -2.32 -2.55 -4.46
C GLN A 142 -1.96 -2.51 -2.97
N ARG A 143 -2.66 -1.71 -2.16
CA ARG A 143 -2.49 -1.68 -0.70
C ARG A 143 -2.87 -3.01 -0.06
N ALA A 144 -4.00 -3.59 -0.45
CA ALA A 144 -4.41 -4.91 0.06
C ALA A 144 -3.37 -5.99 -0.29
N ASP A 145 -2.81 -5.96 -1.50
CA ASP A 145 -1.75 -6.87 -1.93
C ASP A 145 -0.45 -6.66 -1.11
N ILE A 146 -0.06 -5.40 -0.89
CA ILE A 146 1.10 -5.05 -0.03
C ILE A 146 0.85 -5.50 1.41
N GLU A 147 -0.33 -5.27 1.98
CA GLU A 147 -0.68 -5.69 3.34
C GLU A 147 -0.71 -7.22 3.48
N ALA A 148 -1.14 -7.95 2.46
CA ALA A 148 -1.02 -9.40 2.42
C ALA A 148 0.44 -9.84 2.40
N LEU A 149 1.27 -9.22 1.55
CA LEU A 149 2.70 -9.50 1.49
C LEU A 149 3.40 -9.20 2.81
N VAL A 150 3.16 -8.03 3.41
CA VAL A 150 3.75 -7.63 4.70
C VAL A 150 3.31 -8.58 5.81
N ARG A 151 2.05 -9.02 5.84
CA ARG A 151 1.58 -10.02 6.79
C ARG A 151 2.34 -11.34 6.64
N ASP A 152 2.53 -11.81 5.40
CA ASP A 152 3.29 -13.03 5.16
C ASP A 152 4.78 -12.86 5.50
N GLU A 153 5.39 -11.68 5.22
CA GLU A 153 6.76 -11.35 5.60
C GLU A 153 6.95 -11.26 7.13
N ALA A 154 5.94 -10.78 7.86
CA ALA A 154 5.97 -10.63 9.32
C ALA A 154 5.79 -11.95 10.09
N ILE A 155 5.53 -13.06 9.39
CA ILE A 155 5.40 -14.37 10.02
C ILE A 155 6.72 -14.74 10.71
N HIS A 156 6.65 -14.94 12.03
CA HIS A 156 7.80 -15.30 12.84
C HIS A 156 8.27 -16.73 12.57
N LEU A 157 9.58 -16.85 12.43
CA LEU A 157 10.30 -18.11 12.42
C LEU A 157 10.80 -18.37 13.85
N PRO A 158 10.38 -19.46 14.52
CA PRO A 158 10.92 -19.84 15.82
C PRO A 158 12.45 -19.95 15.78
N SER A 159 13.13 -19.50 16.82
CA SER A 159 14.59 -19.57 16.90
C SER A 159 15.13 -21.01 16.85
N ASP A 160 14.32 -21.97 17.28
CA ASP A 160 14.58 -23.40 17.26
C ASP A 160 14.02 -24.13 16.02
N PHE A 161 13.58 -23.38 15.00
CA PHE A 161 13.05 -23.97 13.77
C PHE A 161 14.10 -24.82 13.07
N ASP A 162 13.73 -26.09 12.83
CA ASP A 162 14.59 -27.08 12.20
C ASP A 162 14.37 -27.10 10.67
N TYR A 163 15.22 -26.38 9.94
CA TYR A 163 15.15 -26.28 8.47
C TYR A 163 15.45 -27.62 7.76
N HIS A 164 16.03 -28.61 8.44
CA HIS A 164 16.26 -29.94 7.85
C HIS A 164 14.96 -30.72 7.66
N LYS A 165 13.90 -30.39 8.42
CA LYS A 165 12.56 -31.00 8.28
C LYS A 165 11.77 -30.43 7.10
N VAL A 166 12.21 -29.32 6.51
CA VAL A 166 11.56 -28.72 5.34
C VAL A 166 11.97 -29.47 4.08
N GLY A 167 11.03 -30.23 3.52
CA GLY A 167 11.20 -30.94 2.26
C GLY A 167 11.40 -29.98 1.08
N GLY A 168 12.33 -30.31 0.19
CA GLY A 168 12.60 -29.55 -1.03
C GLY A 168 13.59 -28.40 -0.88
N LEU A 169 14.08 -28.08 0.32
CA LEU A 169 15.20 -27.15 0.48
C LEU A 169 16.50 -27.77 -0.03
N SER A 170 17.29 -26.98 -0.76
CA SER A 170 18.67 -27.36 -1.12
C SER A 170 19.58 -27.34 0.10
N ALA A 171 20.72 -28.03 0.02
CA ALA A 171 21.73 -28.00 1.09
C ALA A 171 22.23 -26.57 1.35
N GLU A 172 22.49 -25.81 0.28
CA GLU A 172 22.90 -24.40 0.38
C GLU A 172 21.84 -23.53 1.06
N ALA A 173 20.56 -23.70 0.71
CA ALA A 173 19.48 -22.94 1.34
C ALA A 173 19.35 -23.25 2.83
N ARG A 174 19.50 -24.53 3.23
CA ARG A 174 19.53 -24.91 4.66
C ARG A 174 20.71 -24.27 5.37
N ASP A 175 21.92 -24.38 4.81
CA ASP A 175 23.12 -23.77 5.38
C ASP A 175 22.97 -22.26 5.59
N VAL A 176 22.40 -21.55 4.61
CA VAL A 176 22.15 -20.10 4.72
C VAL A 176 21.13 -19.81 5.83
N LEU A 177 20.02 -20.54 5.89
CA LEU A 177 18.97 -20.36 6.91
C LEU A 177 19.46 -20.72 8.33
N ASP A 178 20.18 -21.83 8.48
CA ASP A 178 20.75 -22.29 9.76
C ASP A 178 21.84 -21.35 10.27
N ARG A 179 22.64 -20.77 9.36
CA ARG A 179 23.69 -19.79 9.71
C ARG A 179 23.10 -18.45 10.13
N HIS A 180 22.13 -17.92 9.39
CA HIS A 180 21.62 -16.57 9.61
C HIS A 180 20.44 -16.52 10.59
N ARG A 181 19.76 -17.63 10.85
CA ARG A 181 18.62 -17.76 11.77
C ARG A 181 17.64 -16.57 11.68
N PRO A 182 17.04 -16.33 10.50
CA PRO A 182 16.13 -15.21 10.33
C PRO A 182 14.92 -15.34 11.27
N GLU A 183 14.55 -14.24 11.91
CA GLU A 183 13.43 -14.14 12.85
C GLU A 183 12.07 -14.08 12.14
N THR A 184 12.07 -13.72 10.86
CA THR A 184 10.85 -13.59 10.04
C THR A 184 11.03 -14.14 8.63
N ILE A 185 9.92 -14.53 8.00
CA ILE A 185 9.87 -14.93 6.59
C ILE A 185 10.39 -13.79 5.68
N GLY A 186 10.09 -12.54 6.00
CA GLY A 186 10.59 -11.38 5.28
C GLY A 186 12.10 -11.23 5.36
N GLN A 187 12.70 -11.50 6.54
CA GLN A 187 14.16 -11.52 6.69
C GLN A 187 14.77 -12.67 5.87
N ALA A 188 14.19 -13.86 5.93
CA ALA A 188 14.63 -15.01 5.13
C ALA A 188 14.60 -14.68 3.62
N ASN A 189 13.54 -14.03 3.14
CA ASN A 189 13.38 -13.64 1.73
C ASN A 189 14.44 -12.64 1.22
N ARG A 190 15.14 -11.97 2.14
CA ARG A 190 16.17 -10.97 1.84
C ARG A 190 17.59 -11.51 1.97
N LEU A 191 17.77 -12.74 2.46
CA LEU A 191 19.11 -13.33 2.60
C LEU A 191 19.74 -13.61 1.23
N PRO A 192 21.00 -13.21 1.00
CA PRO A 192 21.74 -13.57 -0.20
C PRO A 192 21.83 -15.08 -0.35
N GLY A 193 21.60 -15.58 -1.58
CA GLY A 193 21.64 -17.02 -1.87
C GLY A 193 20.34 -17.78 -1.58
N LEU A 194 19.34 -17.15 -0.96
CA LEU A 194 18.00 -17.75 -0.86
C LEU A 194 17.12 -17.36 -2.03
N THR A 195 16.47 -18.38 -2.61
CA THR A 195 15.48 -18.18 -3.66
C THR A 195 14.09 -17.97 -3.05
N PRO A 196 13.20 -17.21 -3.71
CA PRO A 196 11.81 -17.08 -3.26
C PRO A 196 11.09 -18.43 -3.11
N ALA A 197 11.44 -19.41 -3.95
CA ALA A 197 10.91 -20.77 -3.86
C ALA A 197 11.29 -21.47 -2.54
N ALA A 198 12.54 -21.33 -2.08
CA ALA A 198 13.00 -21.89 -0.81
C ALA A 198 12.24 -21.29 0.38
N VAL A 199 12.03 -19.97 0.38
CA VAL A 199 11.29 -19.26 1.43
C VAL A 199 9.82 -19.69 1.46
N LEU A 200 9.21 -19.89 0.29
CA LEU A 200 7.84 -20.42 0.16
C LEU A 200 7.70 -21.84 0.74
N LEU A 201 8.72 -22.69 0.60
CA LEU A 201 8.73 -24.04 1.20
C LEU A 201 8.73 -23.95 2.74
N VAL A 202 9.53 -23.05 3.31
CA VAL A 202 9.56 -22.80 4.76
C VAL A 202 8.21 -22.27 5.25
N LEU A 203 7.67 -21.25 4.59
CA LEU A 203 6.37 -20.66 4.91
C LEU A 203 5.24 -21.70 4.90
N ARG A 204 5.22 -22.58 3.88
CA ARG A 204 4.23 -23.66 3.76
C ARG A 204 4.38 -24.69 4.88
N HIS A 205 5.61 -25.06 5.23
CA HIS A 205 5.87 -25.98 6.34
C HIS A 205 5.37 -25.40 7.66
N LEU A 206 5.68 -24.13 7.92
CA LEU A 206 5.24 -23.42 9.13
C LEU A 206 3.71 -23.32 9.23
N LYS A 207 3.02 -22.95 8.14
CA LYS A 207 1.54 -22.89 8.12
C LYS A 207 0.91 -24.27 8.32
N ARG A 208 1.54 -25.35 7.83
CA ARG A 208 1.07 -26.72 8.04
C ARG A 208 1.20 -27.16 9.50
N ASP A 209 2.32 -26.85 10.14
CA ASP A 209 2.57 -27.17 11.54
C ASP A 209 1.65 -26.38 12.49
N GLN A 210 1.34 -25.11 12.15
CA GLN A 210 0.34 -24.32 12.87
C GLN A 210 -1.08 -24.89 12.74
N ALA A 211 -1.46 -25.36 11.55
CA ALA A 211 -2.76 -26.03 11.34
C ALA A 211 -2.85 -27.41 12.03
N HIS A 212 -1.71 -28.07 12.27
CA HIS A 212 -1.60 -29.35 12.98
C HIS A 212 -1.41 -29.21 14.50
N ARG A 213 -1.44 -27.99 15.05
CA ARG A 213 -1.54 -27.73 16.49
C ARG A 213 -3.03 -27.60 16.87
N PRO A 214 -3.77 -28.70 17.12
CA PRO A 214 -5.09 -28.58 17.73
C PRO A 214 -4.93 -27.96 19.13
N GLN A 215 -5.98 -27.27 19.60
CA GLN A 215 -6.15 -26.64 20.91
C GLN A 215 -5.82 -27.56 22.11
N ARG A 216 -4.57 -28.00 22.29
CA ARG A 216 -4.13 -28.81 23.44
C ARG A 216 -3.51 -27.98 24.56
N ALA A 217 -3.44 -26.66 24.43
CA ALA A 217 -2.79 -25.79 25.42
C ALA A 217 -3.75 -24.97 26.31
N VAL A 218 -5.07 -24.98 26.09
CA VAL A 218 -6.01 -24.21 26.94
C VAL A 218 -6.70 -25.07 28.01
N ALA A 219 -6.72 -26.41 27.87
CA ALA A 219 -7.39 -27.30 28.83
C ALA A 219 -6.53 -27.77 30.02
N ALA A 220 -5.22 -27.49 30.03
CA ALA A 220 -4.33 -27.92 31.12
C ALA A 220 -4.21 -26.90 32.28
N ALA A 221 -4.87 -25.73 32.17
CA ALA A 221 -4.86 -24.69 33.21
C ALA A 221 -6.19 -24.58 33.99
N ALA A 222 -7.15 -25.47 33.76
CA ALA A 222 -8.48 -25.42 34.40
C ALA A 222 -8.77 -26.65 35.29
N THR A 223 -7.75 -27.40 35.70
CA THR A 223 -7.88 -28.45 36.71
C THR A 223 -6.84 -28.24 37.82
N GLN A 224 -7.08 -27.19 38.62
CA GLN A 224 -6.73 -27.13 40.03
C GLN A 224 -7.98 -26.70 40.79
#